data_AF-A0A3N5VV65-F1
#
_entry.id   AF-A0A3N5VV65-F1
#
_cell.length_a   1.000
_cell.length_b   1.000
_cell.length_c   1.000
_cell.angle_alpha   90.00
_cell.angle_beta   90.00
_cell.angle_gamma   90.00
#
_symmetry.space_group_name_H-M   'P 1'
#
loop_
_entity.id
_entity.type
_entity.pdbx_description
1 polymer ?
#
loop_
_entity_poly.entity_id
_entity_poly.type
_entity_poly.pdbx_seq_one_letter_code
_entity_poly.pdbx_strand_id
1 'polypeptide(L)'
;FDLAQRALSIPESLPYLRALCASLGYAHSQGVVHCDVKPGNVMVDLSGLIYLTDFGISRHMESTTMTLGLTGTPAYMAPEQIRGEKVTSATDIYALGVMLFEILAGQRPFQGNEPELESSGTTPSERIRAAHLRLPPPDPRDINPRLPPAFVPVILKALEKDPARRYASTHALLAAAAGAAGVSEIPDRIALPFPVVGARPDLGGPPGTGFPGGASPASAAVPSAVPRVAHSLSRGGLPRWARTCLPAAVFISLAGVLVLAVVISLVRQNLAGAMAPQSLAEETATTAPSPSAQAITQPVPTMMVPLPTHVPSPPAAASPTPQPAGTPEHGLTPTSAAQEAPPSGADRWTAPVDGMALVRIPAGPFLMGSDDSPWDFESPMHTVTLDEFWIDQVPVTNAMFEKFVAATDYRTQAELAGWGHTSPGQGEFRTDGADWRHPTGPDSSIAGQENHPVVQVSWNDALAYCEWADRRLPTEAEWEKAARGDDGRLYPWGSLIDCTRANYSDGNNSFCTGGLVAVDDYPAGASPYGVLDMSGNSFDWVADWYQADYYEDSPEKNPTGPA
;
A
#
# COMPACT_ATOMS: atom_id res chain seq x y z
N PHE A 1 -1.85 1.15 -16.29
CA PHE A 1 -1.11 0.97 -17.56
C PHE A 1 0.16 0.20 -17.24
N ASP A 2 0.70 -0.63 -18.14
CA ASP A 2 2.00 -1.27 -17.89
C ASP A 2 2.73 -1.61 -19.20
N LEU A 3 4.03 -1.77 -19.03
CA LEU A 3 5.08 -1.81 -20.00
C LEU A 3 5.63 -3.23 -20.22
N ALA A 4 5.25 -4.22 -19.40
CA ALA A 4 5.86 -5.55 -19.41
C ALA A 4 5.32 -6.49 -20.52
N GLN A 5 4.09 -6.29 -21.01
CA GLN A 5 3.46 -7.26 -21.94
C GLN A 5 4.01 -7.22 -23.38
N ARG A 6 4.83 -6.20 -23.71
CA ARG A 6 5.74 -6.19 -24.85
C ARG A 6 6.91 -5.29 -24.49
N ALA A 7 8.12 -5.61 -24.98
CA ALA A 7 9.20 -4.64 -24.98
C ALA A 7 8.73 -3.33 -25.64
N LEU A 8 8.65 -2.25 -24.85
CA LEU A 8 8.26 -0.94 -25.36
C LEU A 8 9.35 -0.40 -26.27
N SER A 9 8.94 0.39 -27.27
CA SER A 9 9.91 1.18 -28.01
C SER A 9 10.43 2.31 -27.12
N ILE A 10 11.66 2.76 -27.38
CA ILE A 10 12.30 3.85 -26.61
C ILE A 10 11.42 5.12 -26.50
N PRO A 11 10.72 5.58 -27.57
CA PRO A 11 9.77 6.70 -27.44
C PRO A 11 8.62 6.46 -26.46
N GLU A 12 8.20 5.22 -26.24
CA GLU A 12 7.12 4.85 -25.31
C GLU A 12 7.63 4.66 -23.88
N SER A 13 8.87 4.20 -23.68
CA SER A 13 9.48 4.02 -22.36
C SER A 13 9.98 5.33 -21.72
N LEU A 14 10.38 6.30 -22.54
CA LEU A 14 11.02 7.53 -22.05
C LEU A 14 10.10 8.43 -21.20
N PRO A 15 8.79 8.62 -21.48
CA PRO A 15 7.89 9.37 -20.60
C PRO A 15 7.83 8.81 -19.17
N TYR A 16 7.76 7.48 -19.03
CA TYR A 16 7.83 6.82 -17.71
C TYR A 16 9.17 7.08 -17.04
N LEU A 17 10.28 6.90 -17.75
CA LEU A 17 11.60 7.20 -17.18
C LEU A 17 11.74 8.68 -16.78
N ARG A 18 11.13 9.62 -17.53
CA ARG A 18 11.09 11.05 -17.19
C ARG A 18 10.31 11.30 -15.90
N ALA A 19 9.09 10.78 -15.80
CA ALA A 19 8.24 10.95 -14.62
C ALA A 19 8.87 10.32 -13.38
N LEU A 20 9.29 9.06 -13.46
CA LEU A 20 9.92 8.35 -12.34
C LEU A 20 11.23 9.02 -11.89
N CYS A 21 12.08 9.46 -12.83
CA CYS A 21 13.29 10.20 -12.46
C CYS A 21 13.00 11.58 -11.84
N ALA A 22 11.87 12.22 -12.18
CA ALA A 22 11.46 13.48 -11.58
C ALA A 22 10.93 13.28 -10.15
N SER A 23 9.97 12.35 -9.94
CA SER A 23 9.40 12.05 -8.62
C SER A 23 10.45 11.55 -7.64
N LEU A 24 11.30 10.59 -8.06
CA LEU A 24 12.42 10.13 -7.24
C LEU A 24 13.47 11.23 -7.05
N GLY A 25 13.75 12.05 -8.06
CA GLY A 25 14.67 13.18 -7.94
C GLY A 25 14.20 14.23 -6.92
N TYR A 26 12.89 14.44 -6.81
CA TYR A 26 12.28 15.26 -5.77
C TYR A 26 12.39 14.59 -4.39
N ALA A 27 11.97 13.34 -4.24
CA ALA A 27 12.09 12.60 -2.98
C ALA A 27 13.55 12.58 -2.46
N HIS A 28 14.52 12.29 -3.33
CA HIS A 28 15.95 12.30 -3.01
C HIS A 28 16.45 13.68 -2.56
N SER A 29 15.83 14.77 -3.03
CA SER A 29 16.14 16.15 -2.60
C SER A 29 15.59 16.49 -1.21
N GLN A 30 14.51 15.82 -0.80
CA GLN A 30 13.96 15.88 0.56
C GLN A 30 14.58 14.80 1.47
N GLY A 31 15.62 14.09 1.01
CA GLY A 31 16.29 13.04 1.77
C GLY A 31 15.52 11.72 1.89
N VAL A 32 14.42 11.52 1.15
CA VAL A 32 13.62 10.29 1.14
C VAL A 32 14.13 9.34 0.05
N VAL A 33 14.24 8.04 0.36
CA VAL A 33 14.53 6.93 -0.58
C VAL A 33 13.32 5.99 -0.62
N HIS A 34 12.84 5.61 -1.79
CA HIS A 34 11.54 4.95 -1.96
C HIS A 34 11.57 3.44 -1.67
N CYS A 35 12.66 2.75 -1.98
CA CYS A 35 12.93 1.33 -1.67
C CYS A 35 12.01 0.26 -2.31
N ASP A 36 10.84 0.58 -2.90
CA ASP A 36 10.04 -0.36 -3.72
C ASP A 36 9.60 0.23 -5.08
N VAL A 37 10.57 0.72 -5.86
CA VAL A 37 10.33 1.21 -7.22
C VAL A 37 10.07 0.01 -8.16
N LYS A 38 8.79 -0.28 -8.44
CA LYS A 38 8.31 -1.39 -9.27
C LYS A 38 7.14 -0.98 -10.18
N PRO A 39 6.81 -1.73 -11.25
CA PRO A 39 5.69 -1.40 -12.15
C PRO A 39 4.32 -1.29 -11.47
N GLY A 40 4.04 -2.12 -10.44
CA GLY A 40 2.80 -2.04 -9.66
C GLY A 40 2.62 -0.71 -8.93
N ASN A 41 3.72 -0.01 -8.64
CA ASN A 41 3.74 1.28 -7.95
C ASN A 41 3.80 2.46 -8.94
N VAL A 42 3.44 2.23 -10.21
CA VAL A 42 3.38 3.26 -11.27
C VAL A 42 1.96 3.36 -11.82
N MET A 43 1.24 4.38 -11.36
CA MET A 43 -0.11 4.69 -11.82
C MET A 43 -0.07 5.64 -13.04
N VAL A 44 -1.12 5.57 -13.87
CA VAL A 44 -1.34 6.50 -14.99
C VAL A 44 -2.80 6.91 -15.01
N ASP A 45 -3.06 8.21 -15.10
CA ASP A 45 -4.42 8.76 -15.12
C ASP A 45 -5.07 8.71 -16.52
N LEU A 46 -6.34 9.14 -16.59
CA LEU A 46 -7.09 9.29 -17.85
C LEU A 46 -6.58 10.45 -18.74
N SER A 47 -5.59 11.21 -18.29
CA SER A 47 -4.98 12.32 -19.03
C SER A 47 -3.57 11.99 -19.57
N GLY A 48 -3.09 10.77 -19.31
CA GLY A 48 -1.79 10.23 -19.75
C GLY A 48 -0.62 10.57 -18.82
N LEU A 49 -0.85 11.22 -17.69
CA LEU A 49 0.17 11.62 -16.72
C LEU A 49 0.53 10.42 -15.81
N ILE A 50 1.82 10.32 -15.49
CA ILE A 50 2.42 9.15 -14.80
C ILE A 50 2.79 9.53 -13.38
N TYR A 51 2.41 8.68 -12.43
CA TYR A 51 2.60 8.87 -11.00
C TYR A 51 3.43 7.71 -10.42
N LEU A 52 4.13 7.97 -9.33
CA LEU A 52 4.86 6.99 -8.53
C LEU A 52 4.20 6.95 -7.15
N THR A 53 3.76 5.78 -6.71
CA THR A 53 2.88 5.57 -5.55
C THR A 53 3.47 4.54 -4.59
N ASP A 54 2.78 4.27 -3.46
CA ASP A 54 3.23 3.33 -2.41
C ASP A 54 4.65 3.63 -1.89
N PHE A 55 4.75 4.71 -1.13
CA PHE A 55 5.93 5.03 -0.33
C PHE A 55 5.97 4.24 1.01
N GLY A 56 5.19 3.16 1.15
CA GLY A 56 4.97 2.44 2.42
C GLY A 56 6.20 1.76 3.02
N ILE A 57 7.31 1.63 2.27
CA ILE A 57 8.62 1.21 2.81
C ILE A 57 9.75 2.23 2.57
N SER A 58 9.39 3.47 2.24
CA SER A 58 10.35 4.56 2.03
C SER A 58 11.10 4.90 3.33
N ARG A 59 12.30 5.49 3.20
CA ARG A 59 13.18 5.78 4.35
C ARG A 59 13.93 7.09 4.18
N HIS A 60 13.98 7.88 5.24
CA HIS A 60 14.85 9.06 5.30
C HIS A 60 16.33 8.65 5.35
N MET A 61 17.18 9.33 4.56
CA MET A 61 18.60 9.02 4.34
C MET A 61 19.48 9.12 5.58
N GLU A 62 18.98 9.63 6.71
CA GLU A 62 19.71 9.69 7.98
C GLU A 62 19.32 8.60 9.00
N SER A 63 18.25 7.85 8.74
CA SER A 63 17.77 6.82 9.68
C SER A 63 18.82 5.72 9.88
N THR A 64 19.13 5.46 11.15
CA THR A 64 20.26 4.58 11.58
C THR A 64 19.78 3.20 12.08
N THR A 65 18.47 2.96 12.08
CA THR A 65 17.84 1.76 12.65
C THR A 65 18.00 0.54 11.75
N MET A 66 18.96 -0.33 12.07
CA MET A 66 19.28 -1.56 11.33
C MET A 66 18.27 -2.70 11.57
N THR A 67 17.04 -2.50 11.11
CA THR A 67 16.07 -3.57 10.86
C THR A 67 15.26 -3.23 9.61
N LEU A 68 15.58 -3.91 8.49
CA LEU A 68 14.73 -3.96 7.29
C LEU A 68 14.47 -5.45 7.06
N GLY A 69 13.33 -5.93 7.58
CA GLY A 69 12.99 -7.35 7.67
C GLY A 69 12.52 -7.92 6.34
N LEU A 70 13.44 -8.10 5.38
CA LEU A 70 13.19 -8.66 4.04
C LEU A 70 12.12 -7.92 3.21
N THR A 71 11.74 -6.70 3.60
CA THR A 71 10.61 -5.93 3.07
C THR A 71 10.91 -5.29 1.71
N GLY A 72 9.91 -5.26 0.84
CA GLY A 72 10.01 -4.86 -0.56
C GLY A 72 9.95 -6.04 -1.52
N THR A 73 9.72 -5.75 -2.80
CA THR A 73 9.43 -6.73 -3.84
C THR A 73 10.74 -7.36 -4.34
N PRO A 74 10.98 -8.68 -4.10
CA PRO A 74 12.30 -9.31 -4.24
C PRO A 74 13.01 -9.13 -5.59
N ALA A 75 12.24 -8.92 -6.66
CA ALA A 75 12.71 -8.81 -8.04
C ALA A 75 13.18 -7.42 -8.47
N TYR A 76 13.05 -6.39 -7.62
CA TYR A 76 13.55 -5.03 -7.87
C TYR A 76 14.58 -4.56 -6.82
N MET A 77 14.67 -5.25 -5.67
CA MET A 77 15.55 -4.92 -4.56
C MET A 77 17.01 -4.68 -4.95
N ALA A 78 17.59 -3.59 -4.45
CA ALA A 78 19.02 -3.31 -4.63
C ALA A 78 19.91 -4.24 -3.77
N PRO A 79 21.16 -4.53 -4.20
CA PRO A 79 22.09 -5.39 -3.45
C PRO A 79 22.33 -4.93 -2.01
N GLU A 80 22.40 -3.61 -1.77
CA GLU A 80 22.54 -3.04 -0.43
C GLU A 80 21.29 -3.27 0.45
N GLN A 81 20.10 -3.13 -0.11
CA GLN A 81 18.81 -3.38 0.57
C GLN A 81 18.69 -4.85 1.00
N ILE A 82 19.10 -5.78 0.12
CA ILE A 82 19.10 -7.24 0.41
C ILE A 82 20.09 -7.59 1.55
N ARG A 83 21.19 -6.85 1.70
CA ARG A 83 22.17 -7.02 2.79
C ARG A 83 21.77 -6.32 4.09
N GLY A 84 20.73 -5.49 4.09
CA GLY A 84 20.44 -4.58 5.20
C GLY A 84 21.48 -3.46 5.36
N GLU A 85 22.24 -3.13 4.31
CA GLU A 85 23.16 -1.99 4.28
C GLU A 85 22.37 -0.67 4.16
N LYS A 86 23.06 0.47 4.33
CA LYS A 86 22.43 1.79 4.25
C LYS A 86 21.94 2.10 2.82
N VAL A 87 20.63 2.22 2.66
CA VAL A 87 19.98 2.68 1.42
C VAL A 87 20.29 4.15 1.12
N THR A 88 20.29 4.51 -0.16
CA THR A 88 20.57 5.86 -0.68
C THR A 88 19.80 6.11 -1.98
N SER A 89 19.88 7.30 -2.57
CA SER A 89 19.38 7.55 -3.93
C SER A 89 19.86 6.54 -5.00
N ALA A 90 21.03 5.92 -4.81
CA ALA A 90 21.53 4.86 -5.69
C ALA A 90 20.68 3.58 -5.64
N THR A 91 19.96 3.33 -4.54
CA THR A 91 19.06 2.17 -4.33
C THR A 91 17.88 2.22 -5.30
N ASP A 92 17.17 3.35 -5.33
CA ASP A 92 16.06 3.55 -6.28
C ASP A 92 16.55 3.60 -7.74
N ILE A 93 17.78 4.09 -7.99
CA ILE A 93 18.41 4.05 -9.32
C ILE A 93 18.66 2.62 -9.81
N TYR A 94 18.92 1.66 -8.91
CA TYR A 94 19.04 0.25 -9.28
C TYR A 94 17.67 -0.37 -9.61
N ALA A 95 16.67 -0.14 -8.76
CA ALA A 95 15.31 -0.64 -8.98
C ALA A 95 14.69 -0.05 -10.27
N LEU A 96 14.88 1.25 -10.53
CA LEU A 96 14.54 1.89 -11.80
C LEU A 96 15.37 1.36 -12.99
N GLY A 97 16.60 0.88 -12.74
CA GLY A 97 17.40 0.14 -13.71
C GLY A 97 16.83 -1.25 -14.03
N VAL A 98 16.26 -1.95 -13.04
CA VAL A 98 15.54 -3.22 -13.24
C VAL A 98 14.28 -2.98 -14.06
N MET A 99 13.49 -1.96 -13.71
CA MET A 99 12.33 -1.55 -14.50
C MET A 99 12.73 -1.19 -15.93
N LEU A 100 13.73 -0.32 -16.13
CA LEU A 100 14.16 0.08 -17.47
C LEU A 100 14.67 -1.11 -18.30
N PHE A 101 15.29 -2.11 -17.67
CA PHE A 101 15.61 -3.39 -18.32
C PHE A 101 14.33 -4.11 -18.76
N GLU A 102 13.38 -4.34 -17.84
CA GLU A 102 12.13 -5.08 -18.09
C GLU A 102 11.27 -4.42 -19.18
N ILE A 103 11.08 -3.10 -19.08
CA ILE A 103 10.36 -2.26 -20.04
C ILE A 103 10.91 -2.41 -21.47
N LEU A 104 12.24 -2.51 -21.61
CA LEU A 104 12.93 -2.53 -22.90
C LEU A 104 13.27 -3.94 -23.40
N ALA A 105 13.28 -4.95 -22.54
CA ALA A 105 13.55 -6.35 -22.88
C ALA A 105 12.27 -7.20 -22.97
N GLY A 106 11.18 -6.81 -22.29
CA GLY A 106 9.96 -7.60 -22.13
C GLY A 106 10.01 -8.63 -20.99
N GLN A 107 11.07 -8.64 -20.19
CA GLN A 107 11.21 -9.45 -18.97
C GLN A 107 12.32 -8.90 -18.06
N ARG A 108 12.22 -9.17 -16.76
CA ARG A 108 13.22 -8.80 -15.73
C ARG A 108 14.62 -9.38 -16.02
N PRO A 109 15.70 -8.73 -15.57
CA PRO A 109 17.08 -9.21 -15.74
C PRO A 109 17.39 -10.50 -14.98
N PHE A 110 16.58 -10.86 -13.97
CA PHE A 110 16.67 -12.12 -13.22
C PHE A 110 15.27 -12.70 -12.97
N GLN A 111 15.18 -14.02 -12.89
CA GLN A 111 13.93 -14.77 -12.73
C GLN A 111 13.94 -15.80 -11.58
N GLY A 112 15.10 -16.15 -11.02
CA GLY A 112 15.24 -17.16 -9.96
C GLY A 112 15.20 -18.61 -10.48
N ASN A 113 15.46 -18.80 -11.77
CA ASN A 113 15.55 -20.08 -12.49
C ASN A 113 16.93 -20.29 -13.14
N GLU A 114 17.89 -19.39 -12.89
CA GLU A 114 19.25 -19.42 -13.39
C GLU A 114 20.03 -20.61 -12.77
N PRO A 115 20.73 -21.46 -13.57
CA PRO A 115 21.39 -22.66 -13.07
C PRO A 115 22.41 -22.40 -11.94
N GLU A 116 23.06 -21.25 -11.94
CA GLU A 116 24.00 -20.80 -10.91
C GLU A 116 23.34 -20.63 -9.52
N LEU A 117 22.01 -20.61 -9.45
CA LEU A 117 21.24 -20.30 -8.25
C LEU A 117 20.48 -21.51 -7.67
N GLU A 118 20.56 -22.70 -8.26
CA GLU A 118 19.92 -23.93 -7.75
C GLU A 118 20.27 -24.21 -6.27
N SER A 119 21.49 -23.85 -5.84
CA SER A 119 21.97 -23.99 -4.46
C SER A 119 21.82 -22.73 -3.59
N SER A 120 21.27 -21.64 -4.13
CA SER A 120 21.24 -20.31 -3.50
C SER A 120 19.94 -19.97 -2.77
N GLY A 121 18.91 -20.83 -2.81
CA GLY A 121 17.64 -20.59 -2.11
C GLY A 121 16.60 -21.67 -2.38
N THR A 122 15.77 -21.98 -1.40
CA THR A 122 14.67 -22.96 -1.54
C THR A 122 13.50 -22.35 -2.33
N THR A 123 13.17 -21.10 -2.03
CA THR A 123 12.11 -20.33 -2.68
C THR A 123 12.63 -19.58 -3.93
N PRO A 124 11.76 -19.26 -4.91
CA PRO A 124 12.11 -18.36 -6.01
C PRO A 124 12.63 -17.01 -5.49
N SER A 125 12.00 -16.45 -4.47
CA SER A 125 12.31 -15.13 -3.91
C SER A 125 13.67 -15.08 -3.20
N GLU A 126 14.16 -16.18 -2.61
CA GLU A 126 15.56 -16.31 -2.16
C GLU A 126 16.52 -16.33 -3.35
N ARG A 127 16.24 -17.12 -4.40
CA ARG A 127 17.10 -17.20 -5.59
C ARG A 127 17.17 -15.87 -6.33
N ILE A 128 16.05 -15.18 -6.54
CA ILE A 128 16.01 -13.84 -7.13
C ILE A 128 16.88 -12.85 -6.33
N ARG A 129 16.75 -12.81 -4.99
CA ARG A 129 17.63 -11.99 -4.14
C ARG A 129 19.10 -12.37 -4.27
N ALA A 130 19.42 -13.66 -4.37
CA ALA A 130 20.78 -14.13 -4.65
C ALA A 130 21.27 -13.72 -6.06
N ALA A 131 20.39 -13.65 -7.07
CA ALA A 131 20.69 -13.16 -8.41
C ALA A 131 21.09 -11.68 -8.38
N HIS A 132 20.26 -10.82 -7.76
CA HIS A 132 20.57 -9.40 -7.58
C HIS A 132 21.88 -9.21 -6.79
N LEU A 133 22.19 -10.06 -5.81
CA LEU A 133 23.46 -10.00 -5.06
C LEU A 133 24.70 -10.46 -5.84
N ARG A 134 24.59 -11.52 -6.67
CA ARG A 134 25.76 -12.31 -7.12
C ARG A 134 25.96 -12.35 -8.63
N LEU A 135 24.88 -12.38 -9.42
CA LEU A 135 24.98 -12.55 -10.88
C LEU A 135 25.18 -11.19 -11.58
N PRO A 136 26.06 -11.10 -12.59
CA PRO A 136 26.04 -9.96 -13.50
C PRO A 136 24.68 -9.90 -14.21
N PRO A 137 24.11 -8.70 -14.47
CA PRO A 137 22.94 -8.61 -15.33
C PRO A 137 23.30 -9.10 -16.76
N PRO A 138 22.41 -9.84 -17.44
CA PRO A 138 22.62 -10.23 -18.84
C PRO A 138 22.60 -9.00 -19.77
N ASP A 139 23.08 -9.13 -21.02
CA ASP A 139 22.87 -8.05 -22.01
C ASP A 139 21.38 -8.04 -22.40
N PRO A 140 20.64 -6.93 -22.22
CA PRO A 140 19.23 -6.86 -22.63
C PRO A 140 19.03 -7.11 -24.14
N ARG A 141 20.08 -7.05 -24.97
CA ARG A 141 20.04 -7.37 -26.40
C ARG A 141 20.05 -8.87 -26.71
N ASP A 142 20.42 -9.74 -25.76
CA ASP A 142 20.25 -11.19 -25.89
C ASP A 142 18.76 -11.58 -25.83
N ILE A 143 17.94 -10.73 -25.18
CA ILE A 143 16.49 -10.88 -25.01
C ILE A 143 15.74 -10.08 -26.09
N ASN A 144 16.07 -8.79 -26.25
CA ASN A 144 15.54 -7.93 -27.31
C ASN A 144 16.66 -7.44 -28.24
N PRO A 145 17.01 -8.20 -29.30
CA PRO A 145 18.03 -7.81 -30.27
C PRO A 145 17.77 -6.49 -31.02
N ARG A 146 16.55 -5.92 -30.95
CA ARG A 146 16.20 -4.63 -31.55
C ARG A 146 16.61 -3.43 -30.69
N LEU A 147 16.97 -3.63 -29.42
CA LEU A 147 17.42 -2.57 -28.54
C LEU A 147 18.74 -1.96 -29.08
N PRO A 148 18.82 -0.63 -29.31
CA PRO A 148 20.03 0.03 -29.77
C PRO A 148 21.21 -0.19 -28.83
N PRO A 149 22.44 -0.44 -29.35
CA PRO A 149 23.63 -0.66 -28.51
C PRO A 149 23.95 0.47 -27.53
N ALA A 150 23.48 1.69 -27.78
CA ALA A 150 23.66 2.84 -26.89
C ALA A 150 22.90 2.72 -25.55
N PHE A 151 21.80 1.94 -25.50
CA PHE A 151 21.02 1.76 -24.26
C PHE A 151 21.61 0.72 -23.30
N VAL A 152 22.33 -0.27 -23.81
CA VAL A 152 22.99 -1.31 -22.99
C VAL A 152 23.85 -0.72 -21.85
N PRO A 153 24.81 0.19 -22.10
CA PRO A 153 25.62 0.76 -21.02
C PRO A 153 24.82 1.67 -20.08
N VAL A 154 23.65 2.16 -20.47
CA VAL A 154 22.76 2.93 -19.57
C VAL A 154 22.09 2.00 -18.56
N ILE A 155 21.48 0.92 -19.06
CA ILE A 155 20.80 -0.08 -18.23
C ILE A 155 21.80 -0.80 -17.32
N LEU A 156 22.91 -1.31 -17.87
CA LEU A 156 23.92 -2.04 -17.11
C LEU A 156 24.62 -1.17 -16.05
N LYS A 157 24.76 0.15 -16.29
CA LYS A 157 25.30 1.07 -15.28
C LYS A 157 24.30 1.34 -14.14
N ALA A 158 23.00 1.40 -14.41
CA ALA A 158 22.00 1.46 -13.35
C ALA A 158 22.00 0.19 -12.49
N LEU A 159 22.19 -0.97 -13.13
CA LEU A 159 22.25 -2.30 -12.50
C LEU A 159 23.61 -2.68 -11.88
N GLU A 160 24.52 -1.72 -11.69
CA GLU A 160 25.82 -1.98 -11.04
C GLU A 160 25.64 -2.46 -9.59
N LYS A 161 26.41 -3.48 -9.20
CA LYS A 161 26.27 -4.13 -7.88
C LYS A 161 26.83 -3.31 -6.71
N ASP A 162 27.55 -2.26 -7.06
CA ASP A 162 28.18 -1.28 -6.20
C ASP A 162 27.48 0.07 -6.42
N PRO A 163 26.79 0.64 -5.42
CA PRO A 163 26.04 1.88 -5.58
C PRO A 163 26.93 3.05 -6.02
N ALA A 164 28.24 3.06 -5.69
CA ALA A 164 29.16 4.11 -6.09
C ALA A 164 29.52 4.09 -7.59
N ARG A 165 29.22 3.00 -8.31
CA ARG A 165 29.42 2.87 -9.77
C ARG A 165 28.18 3.16 -10.61
N ARG A 166 27.01 3.36 -9.98
CA ARG A 166 25.74 3.73 -10.65
C ARG A 166 25.74 5.19 -11.13
N TYR A 167 24.57 5.71 -11.48
CA TYR A 167 24.39 7.14 -11.75
C TYR A 167 24.37 7.94 -10.44
N ALA A 168 24.94 9.15 -10.46
CA ALA A 168 24.98 10.03 -9.28
C ALA A 168 23.61 10.64 -8.91
N SER A 169 22.64 10.59 -9.83
CA SER A 169 21.24 10.98 -9.61
C SER A 169 20.34 10.36 -10.68
N THR A 170 19.04 10.34 -10.43
CA THR A 170 18.00 9.95 -11.40
C THR A 170 18.02 10.85 -12.63
N HIS A 171 18.27 12.16 -12.46
CA HIS A 171 18.46 13.09 -13.57
C HIS A 171 19.66 12.71 -14.46
N ALA A 172 20.76 12.21 -13.89
CA ALA A 172 21.91 11.75 -14.67
C ALA A 172 21.62 10.44 -15.44
N LEU A 173 20.76 9.56 -14.90
CA LEU A 173 20.24 8.39 -15.61
C LEU A 173 19.33 8.82 -16.79
N LEU A 174 18.39 9.73 -16.54
CA LEU A 174 17.47 10.26 -17.56
C LEU A 174 18.23 10.94 -18.71
N ALA A 175 19.22 11.78 -18.40
CA ALA A 175 20.06 12.44 -19.39
C ALA A 175 20.86 11.45 -20.24
N ALA A 176 21.33 10.35 -19.66
CA ALA A 176 22.02 9.29 -20.39
C ALA A 176 21.07 8.50 -21.30
N ALA A 177 19.84 8.20 -20.85
CA ALA A 177 18.82 7.55 -21.67
C ALA A 177 18.34 8.45 -22.83
N ALA A 178 18.11 9.73 -22.59
CA ALA A 178 17.76 10.71 -23.62
C ALA A 178 18.88 10.84 -24.67
N GLY A 179 20.14 10.91 -24.23
CA GLY A 179 21.32 10.91 -25.10
C GLY A 179 21.47 9.62 -25.91
N ALA A 180 21.21 8.45 -25.30
CA ALA A 180 21.22 7.16 -26.00
C ALA A 180 20.07 7.00 -27.01
N ALA A 181 18.96 7.73 -26.81
CA ALA A 181 17.82 7.79 -27.73
C ALA A 181 18.00 8.84 -28.84
N GLY A 182 18.90 9.81 -28.66
CA GLY A 182 19.09 10.94 -29.56
C GLY A 182 17.96 11.99 -29.49
N VAL A 183 17.24 12.08 -28.37
CA VAL A 183 16.14 13.05 -28.18
C VAL A 183 16.53 14.19 -27.24
N SER A 184 16.08 15.41 -27.55
CA SER A 184 16.23 16.59 -26.70
C SER A 184 15.04 16.82 -25.76
N GLU A 185 13.86 16.32 -26.14
CA GLU A 185 12.61 16.45 -25.41
C GLU A 185 11.95 15.07 -25.28
N ILE A 186 11.28 14.85 -24.16
CA ILE A 186 10.54 13.62 -23.82
C ILE A 186 9.16 14.08 -23.33
N PRO A 187 8.03 13.55 -23.84
CA PRO A 187 6.71 13.94 -23.38
C PRO A 187 6.51 13.77 -21.86
N ASP A 188 5.75 14.67 -21.24
CA ASP A 188 5.27 14.53 -19.85
C ASP A 188 4.15 13.49 -19.70
N ARG A 189 3.55 13.06 -20.82
CA ARG A 189 2.36 12.20 -20.86
C ARG A 189 2.49 11.12 -21.92
N ILE A 190 1.87 9.97 -21.70
CA ILE A 190 1.73 8.91 -22.71
C ILE A 190 0.42 9.05 -23.48
N ALA A 191 0.39 8.48 -24.69
CA ALA A 191 -0.87 8.27 -25.39
C ALA A 191 -1.58 7.03 -24.83
N LEU A 192 -2.84 7.18 -24.43
CA LEU A 192 -3.70 6.07 -24.04
C LEU A 192 -4.15 5.28 -25.31
N PRO A 193 -4.40 3.96 -25.24
CA PRO A 193 -4.66 3.12 -26.41
C PRO A 193 -6.15 3.05 -26.75
N PHE A 194 -6.99 3.65 -25.92
CA PHE A 194 -8.44 3.75 -26.03
C PHE A 194 -8.86 5.23 -26.01
N PRO A 195 -9.95 5.60 -26.73
CA PRO A 195 -10.51 6.93 -26.63
C PRO A 195 -11.22 7.11 -25.28
N VAL A 196 -10.80 8.09 -24.48
CA VAL A 196 -11.47 8.39 -23.21
C VAL A 196 -12.76 9.18 -23.49
N VAL A 197 -13.88 8.48 -23.54
CA VAL A 197 -15.21 9.10 -23.58
C VAL A 197 -15.52 9.66 -22.19
N GLY A 198 -15.90 10.94 -22.10
CA GLY A 198 -16.28 11.58 -20.84
C GLY A 198 -15.16 12.28 -20.07
N ALA A 199 -13.91 12.27 -20.56
CA ALA A 199 -12.84 13.06 -19.97
C ALA A 199 -13.22 14.56 -19.89
N ARG A 200 -13.33 15.10 -18.67
CA ARG A 200 -13.44 16.56 -18.48
C ARG A 200 -12.10 17.20 -18.90
N PRO A 201 -12.09 18.13 -19.88
CA PRO A 201 -10.97 19.06 -19.98
C PRO A 201 -10.95 19.93 -18.72
N ASP A 202 -9.75 20.22 -18.22
CA ASP A 202 -9.48 20.98 -17.00
C ASP A 202 -10.16 20.49 -15.72
N LEU A 203 -9.59 19.43 -15.13
CA LEU A 203 -9.07 19.62 -13.76
C LEU A 203 -7.70 20.29 -13.91
N GLY A 204 -7.64 21.58 -13.57
CA GLY A 204 -6.45 22.41 -13.80
C GLY A 204 -5.34 22.05 -12.83
N GLY A 205 -4.34 21.29 -13.29
CA GLY A 205 -3.08 21.13 -12.57
C GLY A 205 -2.38 22.47 -12.35
N PRO A 206 -1.47 22.57 -11.35
CA PRO A 206 -0.81 23.82 -11.00
C PRO A 206 -0.12 24.46 -12.22
N PRO A 207 -0.18 25.80 -12.37
CA PRO A 207 0.25 26.49 -13.58
C PRO A 207 1.71 26.16 -13.90
N GLY A 208 1.92 25.58 -15.09
CA GLY A 208 3.08 24.75 -15.37
C GLY A 208 4.44 25.42 -15.11
N THR A 209 5.33 24.67 -14.46
CA THR A 209 6.75 24.99 -14.25
C THR A 209 7.56 24.86 -15.55
N GLY A 210 7.15 25.60 -16.58
CA GLY A 210 7.83 25.70 -17.86
C GLY A 210 9.25 26.25 -17.67
N PHE A 211 10.25 25.38 -17.84
CA PHE A 211 11.66 25.75 -17.77
C PHE A 211 11.99 26.89 -18.75
N PRO A 212 12.48 28.05 -18.28
CA PRO A 212 12.82 29.17 -19.17
C PRO A 212 14.02 28.85 -20.06
N GLY A 213 13.73 28.44 -21.30
CA GLY A 213 14.74 28.11 -22.31
C GLY A 213 15.52 29.34 -22.80
N GLY A 214 16.77 29.47 -22.34
CA GLY A 214 17.87 30.06 -23.11
C GLY A 214 17.81 31.56 -23.45
N ALA A 215 18.31 32.40 -22.54
CA ALA A 215 18.82 33.73 -22.89
C ALA A 215 20.16 33.99 -22.16
N SER A 216 21.25 34.19 -22.92
CA SER A 216 22.57 34.50 -22.39
C SER A 216 23.02 35.91 -22.81
N PRO A 217 23.14 36.86 -21.86
CA PRO A 217 23.86 38.11 -22.06
C PRO A 217 25.21 38.13 -21.31
N ALA A 218 26.18 38.84 -21.87
CA ALA A 218 27.58 38.77 -21.47
C ALA A 218 27.93 39.37 -20.10
N SER A 219 28.88 38.73 -19.42
CA SER A 219 30.00 39.33 -18.67
C SER A 219 29.75 40.68 -17.95
N ALA A 220 29.39 40.61 -16.67
CA ALA A 220 29.61 41.68 -15.69
C ALA A 220 30.46 41.15 -14.51
N ALA A 221 31.34 41.99 -13.96
CA ALA A 221 32.35 41.56 -13.00
C ALA A 221 31.81 41.42 -11.56
N VAL A 222 32.35 40.46 -10.81
CA VAL A 222 32.00 40.20 -9.40
C VAL A 222 32.71 41.19 -8.46
N PRO A 223 31.97 41.98 -7.64
CA PRO A 223 32.54 42.69 -6.50
C PRO A 223 32.85 41.73 -5.35
N SER A 224 33.96 41.96 -4.64
CA SER A 224 34.42 41.08 -3.55
C SER A 224 33.95 41.56 -2.16
N ALA A 225 33.86 40.60 -1.24
CA ALA A 225 33.84 40.73 0.22
C ALA A 225 32.60 41.33 0.94
N VAL A 226 31.93 40.45 1.69
CA VAL A 226 31.69 40.65 3.15
C VAL A 226 31.98 39.32 3.88
N PRO A 227 31.95 39.17 5.23
CA PRO A 227 33.12 38.62 5.94
C PRO A 227 32.98 37.16 6.40
N ARG A 228 34.12 36.48 6.56
CA ARG A 228 34.20 35.21 7.29
C ARG A 228 34.15 35.47 8.80
N VAL A 229 33.10 35.00 9.48
CA VAL A 229 33.11 34.83 10.94
C VAL A 229 33.86 33.54 11.27
N ALA A 230 34.98 33.67 11.98
CA ALA A 230 35.80 32.52 12.38
C ALA A 230 35.35 31.98 13.75
N HIS A 231 34.57 30.91 13.76
CA HIS A 231 34.28 30.18 15.00
C HIS A 231 35.52 29.39 15.45
N SER A 232 36.10 29.80 16.57
CA SER A 232 37.24 29.13 17.20
C SER A 232 36.82 27.78 17.80
N LEU A 233 37.48 26.69 17.37
CA LEU A 233 37.30 25.36 17.94
C LEU A 233 37.98 25.26 19.32
N SER A 234 37.26 25.71 20.36
CA SER A 234 37.65 25.45 21.75
C SER A 234 37.48 23.98 22.09
N ARG A 235 38.56 23.32 22.56
CA ARG A 235 38.53 21.92 23.02
C ARG A 235 37.87 21.82 24.41
N GLY A 236 36.54 21.82 24.44
CA GLY A 236 35.76 21.47 25.62
C GLY A 236 35.97 20.01 26.01
N GLY A 237 36.49 19.75 27.21
CA GLY A 237 36.61 18.40 27.76
C GLY A 237 35.30 17.92 28.40
N LEU A 238 35.04 16.61 28.36
CA LEU A 238 33.85 15.98 28.96
C LEU A 238 33.62 16.39 30.42
N PRO A 239 32.37 16.69 30.84
CA PRO A 239 32.06 17.11 32.19
C PRO A 239 32.33 15.99 33.22
N ARG A 240 32.66 16.39 34.45
CA ARG A 240 33.19 15.48 35.50
C ARG A 240 32.29 14.28 35.82
N TRP A 241 30.96 14.41 35.71
CA TRP A 241 30.02 13.32 35.98
C TRP A 241 30.11 12.16 34.97
N ALA A 242 30.45 12.45 33.70
CA ALA A 242 30.60 11.44 32.66
C ALA A 242 31.81 10.51 32.90
N ARG A 243 32.78 10.92 33.73
CA ARG A 243 33.97 10.11 34.07
C ARG A 243 33.75 9.10 35.19
N THR A 244 32.65 9.20 35.95
CA THR A 244 32.35 8.28 37.06
C THR A 244 31.40 7.13 36.68
N CYS A 245 30.58 7.29 35.63
CA CYS A 245 29.57 6.28 35.28
C CYS A 245 30.07 5.19 34.30
N LEU A 246 31.06 5.50 33.45
CA LEU A 246 31.62 4.55 32.48
C LEU A 246 32.08 3.19 33.07
N PRO A 247 32.85 3.13 34.18
CA PRO A 247 33.29 1.83 34.71
C PRO A 247 32.13 1.00 35.29
N ALA A 248 31.09 1.65 35.81
CA ALA A 248 29.92 0.94 36.36
C ALA A 248 29.11 0.25 35.25
N ALA A 249 28.87 0.93 34.13
CA ALA A 249 28.17 0.35 32.98
C ALA A 249 28.90 -0.90 32.44
N VAL A 250 30.22 -0.83 32.26
CA VAL A 250 31.03 -1.95 31.78
C VAL A 250 31.00 -3.15 32.76
N PHE A 251 31.03 -2.89 34.07
CA PHE A 251 30.89 -3.97 35.07
C PHE A 251 29.51 -4.65 35.04
N ILE A 252 28.43 -3.89 34.85
CA ILE A 252 27.06 -4.44 34.74
C ILE A 252 26.95 -5.32 33.48
N SER A 253 27.46 -4.87 32.33
CA SER A 253 27.48 -5.66 31.09
C SER A 253 28.27 -6.97 31.24
N LEU A 254 29.46 -6.92 31.86
CA LEU A 254 30.28 -8.12 32.09
C LEU A 254 29.62 -9.09 33.07
N ALA A 255 28.95 -8.60 34.12
CA ALA A 255 28.17 -9.45 35.02
C ALA A 255 27.00 -10.15 34.32
N GLY A 256 26.28 -9.44 33.45
CA GLY A 256 25.19 -10.00 32.63
C GLY A 256 25.66 -11.12 31.71
N VAL A 257 26.80 -10.94 31.02
CA VAL A 257 27.41 -11.97 30.17
C VAL A 257 27.83 -13.21 30.99
N LEU A 258 28.36 -13.02 32.20
CA LEU A 258 28.74 -14.13 33.08
C LEU A 258 27.52 -14.94 33.54
N VAL A 259 26.43 -14.26 33.94
CA VAL A 259 25.16 -14.91 34.32
C VAL A 259 24.57 -15.69 33.15
N LEU A 260 24.55 -15.11 31.95
CA LEU A 260 24.07 -15.78 30.73
C LEU A 260 24.89 -17.05 30.42
N ALA A 261 26.21 -16.98 30.54
CA ALA A 261 27.10 -18.14 30.36
C ALA A 261 26.84 -19.26 31.39
N VAL A 262 26.57 -18.90 32.66
CA VAL A 262 26.19 -19.87 33.71
C VAL A 262 24.83 -20.51 33.41
N VAL A 263 23.83 -19.74 33.00
CA VAL A 263 22.51 -20.26 32.61
C VAL A 263 22.62 -21.23 31.43
N ILE A 264 23.37 -20.87 30.38
CA ILE A 264 23.61 -21.76 29.23
C ILE A 264 24.33 -23.05 29.66
N SER A 265 25.28 -22.97 30.60
CA SER A 265 25.98 -24.14 31.14
C SER A 265 25.03 -25.07 31.92
N LEU A 266 24.16 -24.52 32.78
CA LEU A 266 23.17 -25.29 33.54
C LEU A 266 22.12 -25.93 32.63
N VAL A 267 21.63 -25.22 31.61
CA VAL A 267 20.70 -25.76 30.59
C VAL A 267 21.36 -26.91 29.81
N ARG A 268 22.64 -26.77 29.42
CA ARG A 268 23.40 -27.85 28.77
C ARG A 268 23.61 -29.07 29.68
N GLN A 269 23.84 -28.87 30.98
CA GLN A 269 23.98 -29.96 31.94
C GLN A 269 22.66 -30.73 32.12
N ASN A 270 21.53 -30.02 32.22
CA ASN A 270 20.20 -30.65 32.29
C ASN A 270 19.85 -31.43 30.99
N LEU A 271 20.15 -30.86 29.81
CA LEU A 271 19.93 -31.54 28.53
C LEU A 271 20.84 -32.78 28.36
N ALA A 272 22.10 -32.72 28.81
CA ALA A 272 23.00 -33.88 28.80
C ALA A 272 22.52 -34.99 29.76
N GLY A 273 21.88 -34.63 30.88
CA GLY A 273 21.27 -35.59 31.81
C GLY A 273 20.04 -36.33 31.25
N ALA A 274 19.42 -35.83 30.18
CA ALA A 274 18.21 -36.43 29.59
C ALA A 274 18.50 -37.58 28.60
N MET A 275 19.76 -37.86 28.27
CA MET A 275 20.16 -38.96 27.38
C MET A 275 20.95 -40.07 28.10
N ALA A 276 20.22 -40.87 28.88
CA ALA A 276 20.69 -42.16 29.39
C ALA A 276 19.66 -43.25 29.03
N PRO A 277 20.03 -44.33 28.31
CA PRO A 277 19.07 -45.35 27.90
C PRO A 277 18.72 -46.30 29.05
N GLN A 278 17.42 -46.56 29.23
CA GLN A 278 16.92 -47.70 30.02
C GLN A 278 16.04 -48.62 29.16
N SER A 279 15.93 -49.87 29.60
CA SER A 279 15.57 -51.02 28.77
C SER A 279 14.09 -51.40 28.79
N LEU A 280 13.72 -52.21 27.80
CA LEU A 280 12.41 -52.87 27.63
C LEU A 280 11.85 -53.52 28.90
N ALA A 281 10.54 -53.39 29.09
CA ALA A 281 9.67 -54.27 29.86
C ALA A 281 8.25 -54.25 29.23
N GLU A 282 7.46 -55.30 29.45
CA GLU A 282 6.26 -55.62 28.66
C GLU A 282 4.91 -55.13 29.27
N GLU A 283 3.85 -55.43 28.52
CA GLU A 283 2.42 -55.20 28.74
C GLU A 283 1.88 -55.22 30.18
N THR A 284 0.86 -54.40 30.45
CA THR A 284 -0.52 -54.91 30.61
C THR A 284 -1.57 -53.80 30.60
N ALA A 285 -2.80 -54.12 30.20
CA ALA A 285 -3.95 -53.21 30.20
C ALA A 285 -4.85 -53.42 31.44
N THR A 286 -5.58 -52.38 31.87
CA THR A 286 -6.80 -52.46 32.74
C THR A 286 -7.58 -51.11 32.69
N THR A 287 -8.81 -51.11 33.20
CA THR A 287 -9.91 -50.17 32.92
C THR A 287 -9.97 -48.84 33.71
N ALA A 288 -10.86 -47.96 33.22
CA ALA A 288 -11.57 -46.82 33.83
C ALA A 288 -12.10 -47.07 35.29
N PRO A 289 -12.57 -46.06 36.09
CA PRO A 289 -13.31 -44.86 35.65
C PRO A 289 -13.12 -43.53 36.43
N SER A 290 -13.96 -42.55 36.11
CA SER A 290 -14.07 -41.18 36.69
C SER A 290 -14.56 -41.14 38.15
N PRO A 291 -14.44 -39.95 38.79
CA PRO A 291 -15.55 -39.36 39.54
C PRO A 291 -15.87 -37.91 39.10
N SER A 292 -16.95 -37.34 39.66
CA SER A 292 -17.58 -36.09 39.22
C SER A 292 -17.61 -34.99 40.31
N ALA A 293 -17.99 -33.77 39.89
CA ALA A 293 -18.42 -32.63 40.73
C ALA A 293 -17.28 -31.88 41.48
N GLN A 294 -17.45 -30.64 41.97
CA GLN A 294 -18.65 -29.83 42.20
C GLN A 294 -18.51 -28.38 41.67
N ALA A 295 -19.64 -27.69 41.48
CA ALA A 295 -19.68 -26.24 41.23
C ALA A 295 -19.68 -25.45 42.55
N ILE A 296 -19.19 -24.21 42.52
CA ILE A 296 -19.22 -23.28 43.67
C ILE A 296 -19.92 -21.98 43.24
N THR A 297 -20.85 -21.51 44.07
CA THR A 297 -21.64 -20.29 43.87
C THR A 297 -21.22 -19.19 44.86
N GLN A 298 -21.14 -17.93 44.40
CA GLN A 298 -21.23 -16.73 45.24
C GLN A 298 -21.91 -15.59 44.43
N PRO A 299 -22.84 -14.81 45.01
CA PRO A 299 -23.52 -13.69 44.34
C PRO A 299 -22.97 -12.31 44.77
N VAL A 300 -23.14 -11.29 43.91
CA VAL A 300 -22.87 -9.86 44.20
C VAL A 300 -24.06 -9.04 43.64
N PRO A 301 -24.51 -7.94 44.30
CA PRO A 301 -25.94 -7.55 44.25
C PRO A 301 -26.31 -6.41 43.30
N THR A 302 -27.63 -6.33 43.03
CA THR A 302 -28.32 -5.26 42.30
C THR A 302 -28.36 -3.92 43.06
N MET A 303 -28.24 -2.81 42.33
CA MET A 303 -28.87 -1.52 42.68
C MET A 303 -29.55 -0.90 41.45
N MET A 304 -30.57 -0.07 41.69
CA MET A 304 -31.39 0.65 40.70
C MET A 304 -31.37 2.17 40.98
N VAL A 305 -32.22 2.93 40.27
CA VAL A 305 -32.75 4.28 40.59
C VAL A 305 -31.91 5.47 40.05
N PRO A 306 -32.50 6.47 39.35
CA PRO A 306 -33.65 6.44 38.43
C PRO A 306 -33.45 7.32 37.15
N LEU A 307 -34.51 7.49 36.35
CA LEU A 307 -34.61 8.45 35.24
C LEU A 307 -35.13 9.84 35.70
N PRO A 308 -34.77 10.94 35.02
CA PRO A 308 -35.66 12.09 34.84
C PRO A 308 -35.95 12.41 33.36
N THR A 309 -37.17 12.90 33.09
CA THR A 309 -37.67 13.25 31.74
C THR A 309 -37.60 14.75 31.46
N HIS A 310 -37.36 15.17 30.21
CA HIS A 310 -38.26 16.11 29.49
C HIS A 310 -37.84 16.33 28.02
N VAL A 311 -38.83 16.63 27.17
CA VAL A 311 -38.71 17.02 25.75
C VAL A 311 -39.65 18.21 25.47
N PRO A 312 -39.27 19.16 24.61
CA PRO A 312 -40.22 19.98 23.87
C PRO A 312 -39.97 19.97 22.34
N SER A 313 -41.03 19.81 21.55
CA SER A 313 -41.00 19.91 20.07
C SER A 313 -41.49 21.27 19.58
N PRO A 314 -41.03 21.74 18.40
CA PRO A 314 -41.77 22.67 17.54
C PRO A 314 -42.55 21.94 16.43
N PRO A 315 -43.59 22.56 15.82
CA PRO A 315 -44.48 21.91 14.86
C PRO A 315 -44.09 22.11 13.38
N ALA A 316 -44.77 21.38 12.48
CA ALA A 316 -44.58 21.41 11.03
C ALA A 316 -45.76 22.02 10.24
N ALA A 317 -45.55 22.12 8.92
CA ALA A 317 -46.53 22.27 7.83
C ALA A 317 -47.16 23.65 7.54
N ALA A 318 -46.96 24.12 6.29
CA ALA A 318 -47.95 24.86 5.50
C ALA A 318 -47.63 24.75 3.99
N SER A 319 -48.52 24.14 3.20
CA SER A 319 -48.49 24.15 1.73
C SER A 319 -49.93 24.17 1.17
N PRO A 320 -50.28 25.10 0.28
CA PRO A 320 -51.53 25.01 -0.49
C PRO A 320 -51.37 25.22 -2.02
N THR A 321 -51.61 24.12 -2.77
CA THR A 321 -52.52 24.02 -3.94
C THR A 321 -52.23 24.82 -5.26
N PRO A 322 -52.87 24.47 -6.42
CA PRO A 322 -52.17 24.47 -7.73
C PRO A 322 -52.94 25.15 -8.91
N GLN A 323 -52.60 24.77 -10.16
CA GLN A 323 -53.24 25.00 -11.50
C GLN A 323 -52.46 25.94 -12.47
N PRO A 324 -52.63 25.83 -13.81
CA PRO A 324 -52.90 24.62 -14.61
C PRO A 324 -52.12 24.50 -15.96
N ALA A 325 -52.02 23.26 -16.45
CA ALA A 325 -51.96 22.80 -17.86
C ALA A 325 -51.38 23.70 -19.00
N GLY A 326 -50.27 23.21 -19.59
CA GLY A 326 -49.96 23.36 -21.02
C GLY A 326 -49.81 21.98 -21.67
N THR A 327 -50.14 21.85 -22.96
CA THR A 327 -50.17 20.57 -23.72
C THR A 327 -49.02 20.49 -24.76
N PRO A 328 -48.76 19.35 -25.45
CA PRO A 328 -47.42 18.77 -25.44
C PRO A 328 -46.63 18.96 -26.73
N GLU A 329 -45.30 18.87 -26.63
CA GLU A 329 -44.41 18.59 -27.76
C GLU A 329 -43.55 17.34 -27.50
N HIS A 330 -43.13 16.68 -28.58
CA HIS A 330 -42.49 15.36 -28.51
C HIS A 330 -41.04 15.42 -28.04
N GLY A 331 -40.79 14.95 -26.81
CA GLY A 331 -39.46 14.64 -26.29
C GLY A 331 -39.42 13.21 -25.73
N LEU A 332 -38.30 12.51 -25.90
CA LEU A 332 -38.05 11.20 -25.29
C LEU A 332 -37.79 11.40 -23.79
N THR A 333 -38.80 11.20 -22.95
CA THR A 333 -38.61 11.16 -21.50
C THR A 333 -37.98 9.82 -21.10
N PRO A 334 -36.78 9.79 -20.50
CA PRO A 334 -36.40 8.66 -19.68
C PRO A 334 -37.37 8.58 -18.49
N THR A 335 -37.73 7.38 -18.06
CA THR A 335 -38.49 7.20 -16.82
C THR A 335 -37.57 7.53 -15.65
N SER A 336 -37.66 8.77 -15.15
CA SER A 336 -37.10 9.10 -13.84
C SER A 336 -37.89 8.32 -12.78
N ALA A 337 -37.36 7.16 -12.39
CA ALA A 337 -37.57 6.68 -11.04
C ALA A 337 -37.01 7.76 -10.11
N ALA A 338 -37.78 8.16 -9.11
CA ALA A 338 -37.24 9.00 -8.04
C ALA A 338 -36.27 8.14 -7.23
N GLN A 339 -35.03 8.61 -7.04
CA GLN A 339 -34.07 7.95 -6.15
C GLN A 339 -34.69 7.84 -4.75
N GLU A 340 -34.88 6.61 -4.28
CA GLU A 340 -35.24 6.36 -2.89
C GLU A 340 -34.02 6.68 -2.02
N ALA A 341 -34.06 7.82 -1.33
CA ALA A 341 -33.04 8.15 -0.33
C ALA A 341 -33.20 7.27 0.93
N PRO A 342 -32.12 7.07 1.72
CA PRO A 342 -32.21 6.37 2.99
C PRO A 342 -33.31 6.94 3.90
N PRO A 343 -34.18 6.11 4.51
CA PRO A 343 -35.25 6.60 5.37
C PRO A 343 -34.69 7.30 6.62
N SER A 344 -35.21 8.49 6.91
CA SER A 344 -34.71 9.36 7.99
C SER A 344 -34.72 8.64 9.35
N GLY A 345 -33.54 8.57 9.98
CA GLY A 345 -33.35 7.92 11.28
C GLY A 345 -33.21 6.39 11.25
N ALA A 346 -33.05 5.77 10.07
CA ALA A 346 -32.57 4.40 9.98
C ALA A 346 -31.03 4.36 10.06
N ASP A 347 -30.47 3.37 10.75
CA ASP A 347 -29.02 3.17 10.84
C ASP A 347 -28.48 2.18 9.79
N ARG A 348 -29.39 1.52 9.07
CA ARG A 348 -29.12 0.60 7.96
C ARG A 348 -30.14 0.80 6.85
N TRP A 349 -29.67 0.75 5.60
CA TRP A 349 -30.49 0.86 4.39
C TRP A 349 -29.96 -0.10 3.34
N THR A 350 -30.77 -0.49 2.35
CA THR A 350 -30.34 -1.36 1.26
C THR A 350 -30.42 -0.59 -0.04
N ALA A 351 -29.27 -0.41 -0.71
CA ALA A 351 -29.17 0.29 -1.98
C ALA A 351 -29.97 -0.48 -3.07
N PRO A 352 -30.89 0.17 -3.79
CA PRO A 352 -31.77 -0.52 -4.74
C PRO A 352 -31.08 -0.93 -6.04
N VAL A 353 -29.88 -0.41 -6.33
CA VAL A 353 -29.15 -0.63 -7.59
C VAL A 353 -28.43 -1.99 -7.58
N ASP A 354 -27.65 -2.27 -6.54
CA ASP A 354 -26.85 -3.50 -6.40
C ASP A 354 -27.36 -4.43 -5.29
N GLY A 355 -28.21 -3.96 -4.38
CA GLY A 355 -28.67 -4.70 -3.20
C GLY A 355 -27.71 -4.65 -2.01
N MET A 356 -26.70 -3.77 -2.01
CA MET A 356 -25.77 -3.61 -0.89
C MET A 356 -26.47 -3.10 0.36
N ALA A 357 -26.11 -3.64 1.52
CA ALA A 357 -26.47 -3.05 2.81
C ALA A 357 -25.50 -1.90 3.12
N LEU A 358 -26.04 -0.70 3.33
CA LEU A 358 -25.31 0.49 3.76
C LEU A 358 -25.48 0.68 5.27
N VAL A 359 -24.40 1.06 5.95
CA VAL A 359 -24.34 1.39 7.38
C VAL A 359 -24.17 2.89 7.56
N ARG A 360 -24.96 3.47 8.47
CA ARG A 360 -24.91 4.90 8.82
C ARG A 360 -23.82 5.15 9.86
N ILE A 361 -22.86 6.03 9.55
CA ILE A 361 -21.81 6.45 10.48
C ILE A 361 -22.16 7.86 11.00
N PRO A 362 -22.37 8.04 12.32
CA PRO A 362 -22.88 9.29 12.87
C PRO A 362 -21.85 10.42 12.81
N ALA A 363 -22.33 11.65 12.59
CA ALA A 363 -21.51 12.86 12.67
C ALA A 363 -20.81 12.98 14.04
N GLY A 364 -19.55 13.44 14.05
CA GLY A 364 -18.78 13.69 15.27
C GLY A 364 -17.27 13.49 15.10
N PRO A 365 -16.48 13.88 16.14
CA PRO A 365 -15.05 13.68 16.18
C PRO A 365 -14.66 12.20 16.35
N PHE A 366 -13.47 11.84 15.88
CA PHE A 366 -12.75 10.61 16.22
C PHE A 366 -11.24 10.88 16.24
N LEU A 367 -10.45 9.90 16.72
CA LEU A 367 -8.99 9.93 16.62
C LEU A 367 -8.54 9.15 15.38
N MET A 368 -7.87 9.84 14.46
CA MET A 368 -7.31 9.30 13.22
C MET A 368 -5.80 9.06 13.40
N GLY A 369 -5.26 7.99 12.82
CA GLY A 369 -3.82 7.66 12.92
C GLY A 369 -3.37 7.01 14.24
N SER A 370 -2.05 6.92 14.44
CA SER A 370 -1.43 6.18 15.54
C SER A 370 0.00 6.67 15.84
N ASP A 371 0.23 7.19 17.05
CA ASP A 371 1.58 7.56 17.53
C ASP A 371 2.41 6.36 18.02
N ASP A 372 1.78 5.20 18.23
CA ASP A 372 2.42 3.94 18.62
C ASP A 372 2.80 3.07 17.39
N SER A 373 2.64 3.58 16.17
CA SER A 373 2.97 2.87 14.94
C SER A 373 4.49 2.70 14.74
N PRO A 374 4.96 1.57 14.17
CA PRO A 374 6.34 1.47 13.67
C PRO A 374 6.57 2.23 12.35
N TRP A 375 5.53 2.88 11.80
CA TRP A 375 5.56 3.62 10.53
C TRP A 375 5.31 5.11 10.76
N ASP A 376 6.26 5.95 10.35
CA ASP A 376 6.20 7.39 10.60
C ASP A 376 4.98 8.08 9.93
N PHE A 377 4.42 7.50 8.86
CA PHE A 377 3.29 8.04 8.08
C PHE A 377 1.89 7.80 8.67
N GLU A 378 1.78 7.06 9.79
CA GLU A 378 0.51 6.92 10.54
C GLU A 378 0.37 7.96 11.66
N SER A 379 1.41 8.79 11.89
CA SER A 379 1.50 9.81 12.94
C SER A 379 1.55 11.22 12.29
N PRO A 380 1.12 12.30 12.97
CA PRO A 380 0.52 12.36 14.31
C PRO A 380 -0.89 11.78 14.38
N MET A 381 -1.20 11.12 15.49
CA MET A 381 -2.59 10.81 15.84
C MET A 381 -3.32 12.12 16.14
N HIS A 382 -4.34 12.44 15.34
CA HIS A 382 -5.01 13.75 15.36
C HIS A 382 -6.53 13.60 15.46
N THR A 383 -7.22 14.67 15.85
CA THR A 383 -8.69 14.68 16.00
C THR A 383 -9.34 15.17 14.71
N VAL A 384 -10.15 14.32 14.08
CA VAL A 384 -10.90 14.65 12.87
C VAL A 384 -12.39 14.62 13.15
N THR A 385 -13.11 15.68 12.78
CA THR A 385 -14.57 15.77 12.85
C THR A 385 -15.18 15.49 11.50
N LEU A 386 -15.96 14.41 11.40
CA LEU A 386 -16.72 14.10 10.20
C LEU A 386 -18.19 14.46 10.36
N ASP A 387 -18.82 14.92 9.28
CA ASP A 387 -20.29 14.94 9.16
C ASP A 387 -20.85 13.49 9.12
N GLU A 388 -22.18 13.36 8.99
CA GLU A 388 -22.84 12.05 8.90
C GLU A 388 -22.77 11.50 7.47
N PHE A 389 -22.39 10.23 7.34
CA PHE A 389 -22.26 9.56 6.04
C PHE A 389 -22.80 8.13 6.09
N TRP A 390 -22.90 7.52 4.91
CA TRP A 390 -23.24 6.12 4.71
C TRP A 390 -22.06 5.42 4.04
N ILE A 391 -21.71 4.22 4.50
CA ILE A 391 -20.66 3.37 3.94
C ILE A 391 -21.21 1.97 3.69
N ASP A 392 -20.69 1.28 2.68
CA ASP A 392 -21.08 -0.11 2.39
C ASP A 392 -20.74 -1.01 3.59
N GLN A 393 -21.63 -1.95 3.94
CA GLN A 393 -21.41 -2.85 5.08
C GLN A 393 -20.24 -3.80 4.86
N VAL A 394 -19.98 -4.14 3.60
CA VAL A 394 -19.02 -5.14 3.14
C VAL A 394 -18.33 -4.62 1.88
N PRO A 395 -17.12 -5.08 1.55
CA PRO A 395 -16.53 -4.87 0.23
C PRO A 395 -17.48 -5.32 -0.90
N VAL A 396 -17.42 -4.64 -2.04
CA VAL A 396 -18.26 -4.93 -3.22
C VAL A 396 -18.00 -6.37 -3.69
N THR A 397 -19.05 -7.18 -3.80
CA THR A 397 -18.90 -8.60 -4.15
C THR A 397 -18.92 -8.85 -5.66
N ASN A 398 -18.38 -9.99 -6.08
CA ASN A 398 -18.42 -10.44 -7.48
C ASN A 398 -19.85 -10.42 -8.08
N ALA A 399 -20.87 -10.82 -7.31
CA ALA A 399 -22.27 -10.80 -7.75
C ALA A 399 -22.87 -9.38 -7.85
N MET A 400 -22.30 -8.40 -7.16
CA MET A 400 -22.68 -6.99 -7.30
C MET A 400 -21.97 -6.35 -8.50
N PHE A 401 -20.69 -6.64 -8.70
CA PHE A 401 -19.92 -6.14 -9.84
C PHE A 401 -20.40 -6.72 -11.19
N GLU A 402 -20.87 -7.98 -11.23
CA GLU A 402 -21.51 -8.55 -12.43
C GLU A 402 -22.82 -7.83 -12.78
N LYS A 403 -23.58 -7.27 -11.81
CA LYS A 403 -24.75 -6.41 -12.12
C LYS A 403 -24.34 -5.10 -12.78
N PHE A 404 -23.27 -4.48 -12.28
CA PHE A 404 -22.70 -3.27 -12.87
C PHE A 404 -22.29 -3.51 -14.32
N VAL A 405 -21.46 -4.54 -14.58
CA VAL A 405 -20.98 -4.85 -15.94
C VAL A 405 -22.14 -5.24 -16.87
N ALA A 406 -23.07 -6.09 -16.41
CA ALA A 406 -24.26 -6.46 -17.20
C ALA A 406 -25.24 -5.32 -17.47
N ALA A 407 -25.19 -4.22 -16.71
CA ALA A 407 -26.01 -3.02 -16.92
C ALA A 407 -25.33 -1.94 -17.78
N THR A 408 -24.04 -2.06 -18.06
CA THR A 408 -23.22 -0.97 -18.65
C THR A 408 -22.31 -1.38 -19.80
N ASP A 409 -22.14 -2.68 -20.06
CA ASP A 409 -21.09 -3.24 -20.93
C ASP A 409 -19.66 -2.79 -20.55
N TYR A 410 -19.43 -2.44 -19.28
CA TYR A 410 -18.13 -1.97 -18.77
C TYR A 410 -17.04 -3.05 -18.88
N ARG A 411 -15.80 -2.61 -19.09
CA ARG A 411 -14.60 -3.46 -19.09
C ARG A 411 -13.54 -2.83 -18.19
N THR A 412 -13.02 -3.59 -17.25
CA THR A 412 -12.06 -3.06 -16.27
C THR A 412 -10.71 -2.70 -16.89
N GLN A 413 -9.88 -1.95 -16.16
CA GLN A 413 -8.51 -1.70 -16.58
C GLN A 413 -7.69 -3.00 -16.75
N ALA A 414 -8.00 -4.07 -16.01
CA ALA A 414 -7.41 -5.40 -16.23
C ALA A 414 -7.90 -6.03 -17.55
N GLU A 415 -9.21 -6.02 -17.81
CA GLU A 415 -9.79 -6.53 -19.08
C GLU A 415 -9.32 -5.73 -20.31
N LEU A 416 -9.12 -4.42 -20.18
CA LEU A 416 -8.64 -3.52 -21.23
C LEU A 416 -7.14 -3.66 -21.49
N ALA A 417 -6.35 -3.95 -20.45
CA ALA A 417 -4.93 -4.24 -20.58
C ALA A 417 -4.68 -5.70 -21.03
N GLY A 418 -5.58 -6.63 -20.69
CA GLY A 418 -5.52 -8.04 -21.07
C GLY A 418 -4.77 -8.94 -20.09
N TRP A 419 -4.62 -8.54 -18.83
CA TRP A 419 -3.86 -9.24 -17.78
C TRP A 419 -4.05 -8.57 -16.39
N GLY A 420 -3.66 -9.24 -15.30
CA GLY A 420 -3.81 -8.75 -13.92
C GLY A 420 -2.70 -9.23 -12.96
N HIS A 421 -2.57 -8.58 -11.79
CA HIS A 421 -1.57 -8.94 -10.77
C HIS A 421 -2.07 -10.11 -9.93
N THR A 422 -1.33 -11.22 -9.88
CA THR A 422 -1.67 -12.40 -9.09
C THR A 422 -0.52 -12.77 -8.16
N SER A 423 -0.82 -13.47 -7.06
CA SER A 423 0.17 -13.90 -6.07
C SER A 423 0.16 -15.42 -5.87
N PRO A 424 0.61 -16.23 -6.86
CA PRO A 424 0.85 -17.65 -6.70
C PRO A 424 1.99 -17.92 -5.71
N GLY A 425 1.68 -17.87 -4.41
CA GLY A 425 2.61 -18.04 -3.30
C GLY A 425 3.30 -16.72 -2.90
N GLN A 426 4.60 -16.79 -2.62
CA GLN A 426 5.36 -15.70 -1.99
C GLN A 426 6.01 -14.75 -3.01
N GLY A 427 5.19 -14.11 -3.84
CA GLY A 427 5.59 -13.06 -4.78
C GLY A 427 4.42 -12.54 -5.62
N GLU A 428 4.53 -11.31 -6.11
CA GLU A 428 3.59 -10.66 -7.03
C GLU A 428 4.03 -10.90 -8.49
N PHE A 429 3.09 -11.31 -9.34
CA PHE A 429 3.33 -11.69 -10.73
C PHE A 429 2.28 -11.08 -11.66
N ARG A 430 2.69 -10.65 -12.86
CA ARG A 430 1.74 -10.47 -13.96
C ARG A 430 1.19 -11.83 -14.39
N THR A 431 -0.10 -11.90 -14.69
CA THR A 431 -0.73 -13.07 -15.31
C THR A 431 -1.62 -12.63 -16.47
N ASP A 432 -1.27 -13.07 -17.67
CA ASP A 432 -2.01 -12.74 -18.89
C ASP A 432 -3.41 -13.35 -18.85
N GLY A 433 -4.42 -12.54 -19.20
CA GLY A 433 -5.83 -12.88 -19.04
C GLY A 433 -6.28 -13.16 -17.58
N ALA A 434 -5.57 -12.63 -16.58
CA ALA A 434 -6.17 -12.41 -15.27
C ALA A 434 -7.00 -11.12 -15.27
N ASP A 435 -8.24 -11.20 -14.78
CA ASP A 435 -9.18 -10.09 -14.63
C ASP A 435 -10.17 -10.42 -13.50
N TRP A 436 -11.21 -9.61 -13.31
CA TRP A 436 -12.12 -9.77 -12.17
C TRP A 436 -13.01 -11.03 -12.25
N ARG A 437 -13.28 -11.57 -13.45
CA ARG A 437 -13.94 -12.88 -13.64
C ARG A 437 -12.95 -14.03 -13.59
N HIS A 438 -11.69 -13.75 -13.94
CA HIS A 438 -10.56 -14.68 -14.00
C HIS A 438 -9.44 -14.28 -13.01
N PRO A 439 -9.71 -14.22 -11.68
CA PRO A 439 -8.88 -13.51 -10.71
C PRO A 439 -7.45 -14.03 -10.55
N THR A 440 -7.16 -15.26 -10.97
CA THR A 440 -5.80 -15.86 -10.95
C THR A 440 -5.31 -16.32 -12.32
N GLY A 441 -5.93 -15.84 -13.41
CA GLY A 441 -5.58 -16.17 -14.80
C GLY A 441 -6.68 -16.91 -15.57
N PRO A 442 -6.49 -17.24 -16.86
CA PRO A 442 -7.58 -17.60 -17.77
C PRO A 442 -8.31 -18.90 -17.42
N ASP A 443 -7.62 -19.82 -16.75
CA ASP A 443 -8.18 -21.10 -16.28
C ASP A 443 -8.94 -20.98 -14.93
N SER A 444 -8.94 -19.79 -14.31
CA SER A 444 -9.67 -19.50 -13.05
C SER A 444 -11.07 -18.95 -13.31
N SER A 445 -11.93 -18.95 -12.29
CA SER A 445 -13.30 -18.42 -12.38
C SER A 445 -13.85 -18.04 -11.02
N ILE A 446 -14.67 -16.99 -10.97
CA ILE A 446 -15.49 -16.57 -9.81
C ILE A 446 -16.74 -17.44 -9.54
N ALA A 447 -16.94 -18.54 -10.27
CA ALA A 447 -18.09 -19.43 -10.06
C ALA A 447 -18.04 -20.12 -8.68
N GLY A 448 -19.07 -19.94 -7.85
CA GLY A 448 -19.05 -20.34 -6.44
C GLY A 448 -18.38 -19.33 -5.49
N GLN A 449 -17.97 -18.17 -6.00
CA GLN A 449 -17.35 -17.05 -5.26
C GLN A 449 -18.21 -15.78 -5.36
N GLU A 450 -19.52 -15.94 -5.55
CA GLU A 450 -20.48 -14.84 -5.77
C GLU A 450 -20.49 -13.81 -4.62
N ASN A 451 -20.23 -14.26 -3.38
CA ASN A 451 -20.16 -13.42 -2.18
C ASN A 451 -18.73 -13.09 -1.71
N HIS A 452 -17.70 -13.37 -2.52
CA HIS A 452 -16.33 -12.93 -2.27
C HIS A 452 -16.15 -11.49 -2.79
N PRO A 453 -15.19 -10.71 -2.23
CA PRO A 453 -14.89 -9.37 -2.73
C PRO A 453 -14.42 -9.43 -4.19
N VAL A 454 -14.80 -8.44 -4.99
CA VAL A 454 -14.30 -8.30 -6.36
C VAL A 454 -12.85 -7.81 -6.34
N VAL A 455 -11.99 -8.44 -7.14
CA VAL A 455 -10.56 -8.12 -7.24
C VAL A 455 -10.14 -7.95 -8.71
N GLN A 456 -8.87 -7.62 -8.98
CA GLN A 456 -8.40 -7.10 -10.28
C GLN A 456 -9.12 -5.81 -10.73
N VAL A 457 -9.66 -5.05 -9.78
CA VAL A 457 -10.28 -3.73 -9.99
C VAL A 457 -9.33 -2.61 -9.54
N SER A 458 -9.07 -1.66 -10.43
CA SER A 458 -8.35 -0.43 -10.12
C SER A 458 -9.26 0.60 -9.45
N TRP A 459 -8.67 1.64 -8.87
CA TRP A 459 -9.37 2.82 -8.36
C TRP A 459 -10.36 3.42 -9.38
N ASN A 460 -10.04 3.39 -10.67
CA ASN A 460 -10.91 3.88 -11.73
C ASN A 460 -12.13 2.96 -11.98
N ASP A 461 -11.93 1.64 -11.83
CA ASP A 461 -13.01 0.66 -11.96
C ASP A 461 -13.96 0.74 -10.74
N ALA A 462 -13.39 0.98 -9.56
CA ALA A 462 -14.14 1.23 -8.33
C ALA A 462 -14.94 2.54 -8.39
N LEU A 463 -14.36 3.64 -8.91
CA LEU A 463 -15.11 4.88 -9.16
C LEU A 463 -16.27 4.67 -10.15
N ALA A 464 -16.06 3.97 -11.26
CA ALA A 464 -17.10 3.71 -12.25
C ALA A 464 -18.24 2.87 -11.66
N TYR A 465 -17.92 1.89 -10.81
CA TYR A 465 -18.90 1.14 -10.03
C TYR A 465 -19.70 2.03 -9.06
N CYS A 466 -19.01 2.92 -8.32
CA CYS A 466 -19.66 3.85 -7.41
C CYS A 466 -20.60 4.83 -8.14
N GLU A 467 -20.18 5.40 -9.27
CA GLU A 467 -21.00 6.33 -10.08
C GLU A 467 -22.27 5.64 -10.62
N TRP A 468 -22.14 4.41 -11.14
CA TRP A 468 -23.30 3.60 -11.55
C TRP A 468 -24.25 3.28 -10.40
N ALA A 469 -23.71 3.06 -9.20
CA ALA A 469 -24.48 2.71 -8.00
C ALA A 469 -24.97 3.92 -7.18
N ASP A 470 -24.90 5.14 -7.70
CA ASP A 470 -25.32 6.39 -7.02
C ASP A 470 -24.58 6.63 -5.67
N ARG A 471 -23.28 6.31 -5.64
CA ARG A 471 -22.37 6.42 -4.48
C ARG A 471 -21.03 7.05 -4.90
N ARG A 472 -20.08 7.08 -3.95
CA ARG A 472 -18.67 7.45 -4.12
C ARG A 472 -17.81 6.52 -3.27
N LEU A 473 -16.49 6.55 -3.49
CA LEU A 473 -15.54 6.01 -2.52
C LEU A 473 -15.63 6.81 -1.20
N PRO A 474 -15.41 6.18 -0.02
CA PRO A 474 -15.23 6.91 1.23
C PRO A 474 -13.92 7.70 1.19
N THR A 475 -13.79 8.76 2.00
CA THR A 475 -12.45 9.27 2.29
C THR A 475 -11.68 8.35 3.24
N GLU A 476 -10.37 8.49 3.32
CA GLU A 476 -9.51 7.75 4.26
C GLU A 476 -10.00 7.94 5.70
N ALA A 477 -10.35 9.16 6.09
CA ALA A 477 -10.92 9.45 7.40
C ALA A 477 -12.30 8.80 7.62
N GLU A 478 -13.15 8.76 6.59
CA GLU A 478 -14.44 8.07 6.66
C GLU A 478 -14.28 6.55 6.80
N TRP A 479 -13.35 5.95 6.05
CA TRP A 479 -13.01 4.53 6.14
C TRP A 479 -12.42 4.20 7.53
N GLU A 480 -11.43 4.98 8.01
CA GLU A 480 -10.82 4.74 9.32
C GLU A 480 -11.82 4.93 10.46
N LYS A 481 -12.67 5.96 10.41
CA LYS A 481 -13.75 6.12 11.41
C LYS A 481 -14.72 4.95 11.37
N ALA A 482 -15.13 4.49 10.18
CA ALA A 482 -16.04 3.35 10.03
C ALA A 482 -15.44 2.04 10.56
N ALA A 483 -14.12 1.88 10.48
CA ALA A 483 -13.37 0.76 11.04
C ALA A 483 -13.20 0.88 12.58
N ARG A 484 -12.74 2.04 13.06
CA ARG A 484 -12.23 2.24 14.42
C ARG A 484 -13.31 2.63 15.43
N GLY A 485 -14.25 3.49 15.06
CA GLY A 485 -15.07 4.25 16.03
C GLY A 485 -14.31 5.43 16.63
N ASP A 486 -14.71 5.84 17.83
CA ASP A 486 -14.27 7.07 18.51
C ASP A 486 -13.32 6.87 19.70
N ASP A 487 -12.96 5.62 20.03
CA ASP A 487 -12.23 5.26 21.26
C ASP A 487 -10.74 4.92 21.10
N GLY A 488 -10.17 5.10 19.89
CA GLY A 488 -8.73 4.92 19.65
C GLY A 488 -8.22 3.48 19.60
N ARG A 489 -9.11 2.47 19.47
CA ARG A 489 -8.72 1.05 19.31
C ARG A 489 -7.79 0.80 18.11
N LEU A 490 -7.02 -0.30 18.16
CA LEU A 490 -6.04 -0.67 17.12
C LEU A 490 -6.64 -1.49 15.97
N TYR A 491 -7.65 -2.31 16.28
CA TYR A 491 -8.42 -3.12 15.33
C TYR A 491 -9.91 -2.86 15.55
N PRO A 492 -10.81 -3.08 14.56
CA PRO A 492 -12.24 -2.81 14.70
C PRO A 492 -12.89 -3.43 15.95
N TRP A 493 -12.40 -4.60 16.39
CA TRP A 493 -12.86 -5.34 17.57
C TRP A 493 -12.07 -5.09 18.87
N GLY A 494 -11.00 -4.30 18.88
CA GLY A 494 -10.21 -4.01 20.08
C GLY A 494 -8.70 -3.79 19.85
N SER A 495 -7.87 -4.33 20.75
CA SER A 495 -6.41 -4.08 20.77
C SER A 495 -5.52 -5.31 20.47
N LEU A 496 -6.12 -6.48 20.20
CA LEU A 496 -5.40 -7.72 19.93
C LEU A 496 -5.82 -8.31 18.58
N ILE A 497 -4.85 -8.76 17.79
CA ILE A 497 -5.08 -9.41 16.49
C ILE A 497 -5.66 -10.82 16.68
N ASP A 498 -6.58 -11.22 15.80
CA ASP A 498 -7.40 -12.43 15.98
C ASP A 498 -7.82 -13.05 14.63
N CYS A 499 -7.23 -14.19 14.25
CA CYS A 499 -7.59 -14.93 13.03
C CYS A 499 -9.05 -15.45 13.00
N THR A 500 -9.82 -15.34 14.09
CA THR A 500 -11.26 -15.64 14.10
C THR A 500 -12.13 -14.42 13.75
N ARG A 501 -11.49 -13.29 13.40
CA ARG A 501 -12.14 -11.99 13.11
C ARG A 501 -11.68 -11.33 11.82
N ALA A 502 -10.60 -11.80 11.22
CA ALA A 502 -10.04 -11.24 9.99
C ALA A 502 -9.24 -12.28 9.22
N ASN A 503 -9.19 -12.13 7.90
CA ASN A 503 -8.38 -12.93 7.00
C ASN A 503 -7.03 -12.25 6.73
N TYR A 504 -5.95 -12.72 7.34
CA TYR A 504 -4.62 -12.14 7.17
C TYR A 504 -3.50 -13.21 7.19
N SER A 505 -2.26 -12.78 6.92
CA SER A 505 -1.03 -13.57 7.12
C SER A 505 -0.21 -13.01 8.27
N ASP A 506 0.40 -13.89 9.07
CA ASP A 506 1.20 -13.51 10.25
C ASP A 506 2.66 -13.12 9.93
N GLY A 507 3.01 -13.05 8.63
CA GLY A 507 4.37 -12.80 8.17
C GLY A 507 5.33 -13.99 8.26
N ASN A 508 4.99 -15.05 8.99
CA ASN A 508 5.75 -16.31 9.09
C ASN A 508 5.29 -17.37 8.07
N ASN A 509 4.63 -16.93 6.99
CA ASN A 509 3.99 -17.79 5.99
C ASN A 509 2.86 -18.69 6.55
N SER A 510 2.30 -18.32 7.71
CA SER A 510 0.99 -18.78 8.15
C SER A 510 -0.09 -17.83 7.60
N PHE A 511 -1.28 -18.37 7.36
CA PHE A 511 -2.45 -17.64 6.89
C PHE A 511 -3.63 -18.09 7.73
N CYS A 512 -4.58 -17.20 8.05
CA CYS A 512 -5.81 -17.62 8.71
C CYS A 512 -6.61 -18.58 7.81
N THR A 513 -6.65 -18.31 6.49
CA THR A 513 -7.43 -19.10 5.50
C THR A 513 -6.67 -19.42 4.20
N GLY A 514 -5.73 -18.56 3.78
CA GLY A 514 -4.81 -18.86 2.65
C GLY A 514 -5.27 -18.38 1.26
N GLY A 515 -6.34 -17.60 1.19
CA GLY A 515 -6.90 -16.97 -0.01
C GLY A 515 -8.03 -16.01 0.39
N LEU A 516 -8.73 -15.41 -0.57
CA LEU A 516 -9.94 -14.62 -0.30
C LEU A 516 -11.04 -15.50 0.34
N VAL A 517 -11.91 -14.87 1.13
CA VAL A 517 -13.12 -15.48 1.73
C VAL A 517 -14.39 -14.71 1.35
N ALA A 518 -15.56 -15.21 1.73
CA ALA A 518 -16.80 -14.44 1.59
C ALA A 518 -16.82 -13.27 2.58
N VAL A 519 -17.40 -12.14 2.16
CA VAL A 519 -17.38 -10.87 2.91
C VAL A 519 -18.20 -10.89 4.22
N ASP A 520 -18.87 -12.00 4.51
CA ASP A 520 -19.64 -12.25 5.73
C ASP A 520 -19.15 -13.44 6.56
N ASP A 521 -18.01 -14.06 6.22
CA ASP A 521 -17.40 -15.17 6.97
C ASP A 521 -16.85 -14.73 8.37
N TYR A 522 -16.59 -13.43 8.58
CA TYR A 522 -16.03 -12.87 9.81
C TYR A 522 -16.97 -11.92 10.59
N PRO A 523 -18.19 -12.35 11.00
CA PRO A 523 -19.13 -11.48 11.71
C PRO A 523 -18.65 -11.03 13.10
N ALA A 524 -17.65 -11.72 13.67
CA ALA A 524 -16.98 -11.32 14.92
C ALA A 524 -15.90 -10.25 14.73
N GLY A 525 -15.52 -9.93 13.49
CA GLY A 525 -14.61 -8.83 13.13
C GLY A 525 -15.31 -7.49 12.91
N ALA A 526 -16.63 -7.44 13.05
CA ALA A 526 -17.43 -6.26 12.80
C ALA A 526 -16.96 -5.03 13.61
N SER A 527 -16.93 -3.87 12.96
CA SER A 527 -16.62 -2.58 13.56
C SER A 527 -17.69 -2.12 14.58
N PRO A 528 -17.45 -1.04 15.36
CA PRO A 528 -18.46 -0.51 16.29
C PRO A 528 -19.83 -0.21 15.67
N TYR A 529 -19.86 0.11 14.37
CA TYR A 529 -21.08 0.40 13.61
C TYR A 529 -21.64 -0.85 12.87
N GLY A 530 -20.90 -1.95 12.90
CA GLY A 530 -21.24 -3.22 12.27
C GLY A 530 -20.91 -3.29 10.78
N VAL A 531 -19.86 -2.59 10.35
CA VAL A 531 -19.19 -2.78 9.04
C VAL A 531 -18.24 -3.98 9.16
N LEU A 532 -18.12 -4.80 8.12
CA LEU A 532 -17.33 -6.03 8.07
C LEU A 532 -16.08 -5.87 7.20
N ASP A 533 -15.13 -6.79 7.32
CA ASP A 533 -13.90 -6.88 6.53
C ASP A 533 -12.99 -5.63 6.46
N MET A 534 -13.23 -4.62 7.33
CA MET A 534 -12.38 -3.43 7.55
C MET A 534 -10.96 -3.74 8.09
N SER A 535 -10.48 -4.97 7.94
CA SER A 535 -9.15 -5.45 8.34
C SER A 535 -8.87 -6.80 7.67
N GLY A 536 -8.04 -6.79 6.62
CA GLY A 536 -7.68 -8.00 5.88
C GLY A 536 -8.70 -8.38 4.80
N ASN A 537 -8.64 -9.63 4.34
CA ASN A 537 -9.30 -10.16 3.13
C ASN A 537 -8.83 -9.46 1.84
N SER A 538 -9.18 -8.20 1.62
CA SER A 538 -8.79 -7.37 0.48
C SER A 538 -8.22 -6.00 0.91
N PHE A 539 -7.63 -5.26 -0.03
CA PHE A 539 -7.41 -3.82 0.14
C PHE A 539 -8.58 -3.07 -0.50
N ASP A 540 -9.12 -2.08 0.22
CA ASP A 540 -10.19 -1.20 -0.29
C ASP A 540 -9.60 0.09 -0.87
N TRP A 541 -10.26 0.63 -1.90
CA TRP A 541 -9.91 1.94 -2.47
C TRP A 541 -10.64 3.07 -1.73
N VAL A 542 -9.89 4.10 -1.31
CA VAL A 542 -10.43 5.37 -0.79
C VAL A 542 -10.37 6.49 -1.85
N ALA A 543 -11.06 7.60 -1.62
CA ALA A 543 -11.12 8.72 -2.56
C ALA A 543 -9.83 9.57 -2.63
N ASP A 544 -9.03 9.54 -1.57
CA ASP A 544 -7.93 10.47 -1.28
C ASP A 544 -6.67 10.16 -2.11
N TRP A 545 -5.89 11.19 -2.39
CA TRP A 545 -4.51 11.02 -2.84
C TRP A 545 -3.59 10.72 -1.65
N TYR A 546 -2.60 9.85 -1.83
CA TYR A 546 -1.64 9.58 -0.76
C TYR A 546 -0.54 10.65 -0.68
N GLN A 547 -0.33 11.20 0.53
CA GLN A 547 0.86 11.99 0.90
C GLN A 547 1.31 11.58 2.31
N ALA A 548 2.58 11.22 2.46
CA ALA A 548 3.11 10.57 3.68
C ALA A 548 3.14 11.46 4.93
N ASP A 549 3.15 12.79 4.75
CA ASP A 549 3.15 13.82 5.79
C ASP A 549 1.78 14.54 5.92
N TYR A 550 0.73 14.05 5.25
CA TYR A 550 -0.59 14.69 5.24
C TYR A 550 -1.19 14.88 6.65
N TYR A 551 -0.91 13.96 7.57
CA TYR A 551 -1.43 14.02 8.94
C TYR A 551 -0.87 15.21 9.75
N GLU A 552 0.27 15.80 9.35
CA GLU A 552 0.80 17.02 10.00
C GLU A 552 -0.02 18.28 9.66
N ASP A 553 -0.56 18.37 8.44
CA ASP A 553 -1.32 19.52 7.91
C ASP A 553 -2.85 19.22 7.74
N SER A 554 -3.31 18.06 8.22
CA SER A 554 -4.68 17.55 8.04
C SER A 554 -5.76 18.49 8.62
N PRO A 555 -6.79 18.86 7.85
CA PRO A 555 -7.84 19.76 8.33
C PRO A 555 -8.82 19.07 9.29
N GLU A 556 -9.06 19.69 10.46
CA GLU A 556 -9.92 19.17 11.55
C GLU A 556 -11.35 18.76 11.13
N LYS A 557 -11.85 19.15 9.95
CA LYS A 557 -13.19 18.79 9.48
C LYS A 557 -13.20 18.28 8.03
N ASN A 558 -13.77 17.08 7.85
CA ASN A 558 -13.96 16.41 6.56
C ASN A 558 -12.70 16.48 5.64
N PRO A 559 -11.53 15.97 6.08
CA PRO A 559 -10.37 15.83 5.20
C PRO A 559 -10.70 14.93 3.99
N THR A 560 -10.04 15.23 2.87
CA THR A 560 -10.23 14.60 1.55
C THR A 560 -8.88 14.38 0.86
N GLY A 561 -7.82 14.15 1.65
CA GLY A 561 -6.45 14.08 1.18
C GLY A 561 -5.84 15.45 0.79
N PRO A 562 -4.64 15.44 0.21
CA PRO A 562 -3.96 16.60 -0.34
C PRO A 562 -4.59 17.06 -1.66
N ALA A 563 -4.25 18.27 -2.10
CA ALA A 563 -4.88 19.01 -3.20
C ALA A 563 -4.08 19.04 -4.51
#